data_AF-A0A7C6E104-F1
#
_entry.id   AF-A0A7C6E104-F1
#
_cell.length_a   1.000
_cell.length_b   1.000
_cell.length_c   1.000
_cell.angle_alpha   90.00
_cell.angle_beta   90.00
_cell.angle_gamma   90.00
#
_symmetry.space_group_name_H-M   'P 1'
#
loop_
_entity.id
_entity.type
_entity.pdbx_description
1 polymer ?
#
loop_
_entity_poly.entity_id
_entity_poly.type
_entity_poly.pdbx_seq_one_letter_code
_entity_poly.pdbx_strand_id
1 'polypeptide(L)'
;MKMLGFVLLLLVFSTLIFNLAPGVHATPFELAHDDGEFDYGWSDFYPSAAMVRFSPPSQSWRITGIRLHAVCALKGPASSFYVQIWDSNLNTRYSSSFSFSSVFRNNVLDWYTIELPNVVVTGVFYVVIVPMFTLDGSQLWISVDNDPPIANVSFIVNVDEHTILASMNATSKRPGDFMVRVEGEPTATPSELKLSSIDVGWEETTVVFTYPGEVMSMGARLVKRDGGFTEQNVTKDGESLIVRVGDEGVLNVFVVTPGSEIIGTSVRLETGLRSLYNSLLTNYTVLKANADELRRQLNSLAEENGNLRIQVRDSGYAISILQNQVWGLMENVTKQEQQIAELNGSIEKLRLENTVLLTLLTVAVAVPLLVVAFKKLRMRK
;
A
#
# COMPACT_ATOMS: atom_id res chain seq x y z
N MET A 1 -66.99 1.27 -3.08
CA MET A 1 -66.85 -0.12 -2.58
C MET A 1 -66.31 -1.12 -3.61
N LYS A 2 -66.73 -1.11 -4.89
CA LYS A 2 -66.26 -2.11 -5.89
C LYS A 2 -64.75 -2.09 -6.18
N MET A 3 -64.09 -0.93 -6.11
CA MET A 3 -62.65 -0.81 -6.39
C MET A 3 -61.77 -1.36 -5.26
N LEU A 4 -62.22 -1.25 -4.00
CA LEU A 4 -61.48 -1.73 -2.83
C LEU A 4 -61.44 -3.26 -2.78
N GLY A 5 -62.54 -3.93 -3.15
CA GLY A 5 -62.58 -5.39 -3.25
C GLY A 5 -61.67 -5.93 -4.35
N PHE A 6 -61.54 -5.23 -5.47
CA PHE A 6 -60.65 -5.62 -6.55
C PHE A 6 -59.16 -5.50 -6.15
N VAL A 7 -58.79 -4.43 -5.45
CA VAL A 7 -57.41 -4.25 -4.94
C VAL A 7 -57.06 -5.29 -3.88
N LEU A 8 -58.01 -5.63 -2.99
CA LEU A 8 -57.80 -6.68 -1.99
C LEU A 8 -57.64 -8.06 -2.64
N LEU A 9 -58.44 -8.36 -3.67
CA LEU A 9 -58.33 -9.60 -4.43
C LEU A 9 -56.97 -9.70 -5.14
N LEU A 10 -56.48 -8.61 -5.72
CA LEU A 10 -55.18 -8.56 -6.39
C LEU A 10 -54.01 -8.74 -5.42
N LEU A 11 -54.11 -8.19 -4.21
CA LEU A 11 -53.13 -8.40 -3.14
C LEU A 11 -53.11 -9.84 -2.65
N VAL A 12 -54.28 -10.47 -2.47
CA VAL A 12 -54.38 -11.88 -2.07
C VAL A 12 -53.90 -12.81 -3.19
N PHE A 13 -54.19 -12.49 -4.46
CA PHE A 13 -53.72 -13.28 -5.60
C PHE A 13 -52.21 -13.12 -5.81
N SER A 14 -51.66 -11.91 -5.58
CA SER A 14 -50.22 -11.66 -5.57
C SER A 14 -49.51 -12.48 -4.49
N THR A 15 -50.00 -12.47 -3.25
CA THR A 15 -49.39 -13.28 -2.19
C THR A 15 -49.52 -14.78 -2.45
N LEU A 16 -50.61 -15.23 -3.07
CA LEU A 16 -50.77 -16.64 -3.45
C LEU A 16 -49.78 -17.05 -4.55
N ILE A 17 -49.60 -16.23 -5.59
CA ILE A 17 -48.66 -16.51 -6.69
C ILE A 17 -47.20 -16.49 -6.21
N PHE A 18 -46.83 -15.53 -5.36
CA PHE A 18 -45.45 -15.46 -4.85
C PHE A 18 -45.10 -16.54 -3.81
N ASN A 19 -46.09 -17.08 -3.08
CA ASN A 19 -45.86 -18.20 -2.15
C ASN A 19 -45.96 -19.58 -2.82
N LEU A 20 -46.43 -19.65 -4.08
CA LEU A 20 -46.52 -20.89 -4.87
C LEU A 20 -45.35 -21.09 -5.83
N ALA A 21 -44.32 -20.23 -5.81
CA ALA A 21 -43.08 -20.55 -6.50
C ALA A 21 -42.50 -21.83 -5.85
N PRO A 22 -42.51 -23.00 -6.53
CA PRO A 22 -41.81 -24.15 -6.01
C PRO A 22 -40.37 -23.71 -5.78
N GLY A 23 -39.83 -24.00 -4.59
CA GLY A 23 -38.41 -23.81 -4.33
C GLY A 23 -37.67 -24.41 -5.51
N VAL A 24 -36.90 -23.59 -6.23
CA VAL A 24 -36.06 -24.04 -7.33
C VAL A 24 -34.95 -24.85 -6.69
N HIS A 25 -35.27 -26.10 -6.36
CA HIS A 25 -34.29 -27.08 -5.94
C HIS A 25 -33.57 -27.48 -7.22
N ALA A 26 -32.33 -27.01 -7.35
CA ALA A 26 -31.46 -27.49 -8.41
C ALA A 26 -31.34 -29.01 -8.26
N THR A 27 -31.76 -29.74 -9.27
CA THR A 27 -31.63 -31.20 -9.27
C THR A 27 -30.14 -31.56 -9.23
N PRO A 28 -29.75 -32.60 -8.47
CA PRO A 28 -28.39 -33.13 -8.52
C PRO A 28 -27.95 -33.32 -9.97
N PHE A 29 -26.76 -32.85 -10.29
CA PHE A 29 -26.15 -32.89 -11.60
C PHE A 29 -24.87 -33.72 -11.53
N GLU A 30 -24.64 -34.56 -12.54
CA GLU A 30 -23.46 -35.40 -12.65
C GLU A 30 -22.45 -34.76 -13.63
N LEU A 31 -21.20 -34.64 -13.20
CA LEU A 31 -20.07 -34.28 -14.04
C LEU A 31 -19.36 -35.55 -14.50
N ALA A 32 -19.24 -35.75 -15.81
CA ALA A 32 -18.62 -36.91 -16.44
C ALA A 32 -17.77 -36.49 -17.63
N HIS A 33 -16.75 -37.30 -17.93
CA HIS A 33 -15.85 -37.12 -19.07
C HIS A 33 -15.73 -38.38 -19.95
N ASP A 34 -16.42 -39.45 -19.57
CA ASP A 34 -16.52 -40.73 -20.27
C ASP A 34 -17.88 -40.89 -20.95
N ASP A 35 -18.00 -41.86 -21.87
CA ASP A 35 -19.25 -42.19 -22.56
C ASP A 35 -20.09 -43.28 -21.86
N GLY A 36 -19.54 -43.91 -20.82
CA GLY A 36 -20.15 -44.96 -20.02
C GLY A 36 -19.72 -46.38 -20.37
N GLU A 37 -18.96 -46.57 -21.44
CA GLU A 37 -18.27 -47.82 -21.77
C GLU A 37 -16.80 -47.76 -21.32
N PHE A 38 -16.19 -48.91 -21.02
CA PHE A 38 -14.81 -48.98 -20.56
C PHE A 38 -13.96 -49.78 -21.54
N ASP A 39 -12.70 -49.41 -21.69
CA ASP A 39 -11.77 -50.13 -22.55
C ASP A 39 -10.77 -50.98 -21.78
N TYR A 40 -10.20 -50.41 -20.71
CA TYR A 40 -9.20 -51.10 -19.90
C TYR A 40 -9.21 -50.66 -18.43
N GLY A 41 -8.55 -51.45 -17.59
CA GLY A 41 -8.35 -51.15 -16.18
C GLY A 41 -6.96 -50.61 -15.89
N TRP A 42 -6.87 -49.69 -14.92
CA TRP A 42 -5.63 -49.14 -14.39
C TRP A 42 -5.60 -49.29 -12.87
N SER A 43 -4.42 -49.60 -12.34
CA SER A 43 -4.13 -49.64 -10.92
C SER A 43 -2.64 -49.37 -10.72
N ASP A 44 -2.26 -48.96 -9.52
CA ASP A 44 -0.86 -48.74 -9.15
C ASP A 44 -0.67 -48.87 -7.63
N PHE A 45 0.59 -48.94 -7.20
CA PHE A 45 0.96 -48.94 -5.79
C PHE A 45 0.92 -47.54 -5.21
N TYR A 46 0.53 -47.43 -3.94
CA TYR A 46 0.72 -46.19 -3.17
C TYR A 46 2.19 -45.71 -3.25
N PRO A 47 2.47 -44.40 -3.45
CA PRO A 47 1.56 -43.25 -3.41
C PRO A 47 1.00 -42.81 -4.77
N SER A 48 1.08 -43.65 -5.82
CA SER A 48 0.47 -43.32 -7.11
C SER A 48 -1.06 -43.33 -7.03
N ALA A 49 -1.71 -42.33 -7.63
CA ALA A 49 -3.16 -42.22 -7.67
C ALA A 49 -3.70 -41.75 -9.02
N ALA A 50 -4.97 -42.10 -9.29
CA ALA A 50 -5.73 -41.55 -10.40
C ALA A 50 -6.33 -40.21 -9.98
N MET A 51 -6.13 -39.17 -10.79
CA MET A 51 -6.68 -37.84 -10.57
C MET A 51 -7.48 -37.40 -11.79
N VAL A 52 -8.70 -36.89 -11.58
CA VAL A 52 -9.57 -36.36 -12.63
C VAL A 52 -9.94 -34.91 -12.33
N ARG A 53 -9.77 -34.03 -13.31
CA ARG A 53 -10.08 -32.60 -13.21
C ARG A 53 -11.52 -32.31 -13.60
N PHE A 54 -12.26 -31.61 -12.75
CA PHE A 54 -13.62 -31.17 -13.00
C PHE A 54 -13.75 -29.64 -12.94
N SER A 55 -14.76 -29.12 -13.63
CA SER A 55 -15.18 -27.73 -13.55
C SER A 55 -16.66 -27.67 -13.18
N PRO A 56 -17.03 -27.15 -11.99
CA PRO A 56 -18.42 -27.11 -11.58
C PRO A 56 -19.22 -26.11 -12.44
N PRO A 57 -20.54 -26.35 -12.63
CA PRO A 57 -21.39 -25.49 -13.45
C PRO A 57 -21.72 -24.14 -12.78
N SER A 58 -21.51 -24.02 -11.47
CA SER A 58 -21.78 -22.83 -10.65
C SER A 58 -20.55 -22.37 -9.87
N GLN A 59 -20.58 -21.13 -9.39
CA GLN A 59 -19.47 -20.54 -8.62
C GLN A 59 -19.18 -21.31 -7.31
N SER A 60 -20.24 -21.81 -6.67
CA SER A 60 -20.18 -22.71 -5.51
C SER A 60 -20.98 -23.96 -5.81
N TRP A 61 -20.37 -25.12 -5.63
CA TRP A 61 -20.98 -26.40 -5.94
C TRP A 61 -20.70 -27.39 -4.81
N ARG A 62 -21.76 -28.04 -4.33
CA ARG A 62 -21.67 -29.02 -3.25
C ARG A 62 -21.57 -30.40 -3.88
N ILE A 63 -20.44 -31.08 -3.66
CA ILE A 63 -20.24 -32.47 -4.03
C ILE A 63 -20.97 -33.34 -3.01
N THR A 64 -21.90 -34.14 -3.48
CA THR A 64 -22.68 -35.11 -2.68
C THR A 64 -22.12 -36.51 -2.82
N GLY A 65 -21.55 -36.86 -3.97
CA GLY A 65 -21.00 -38.19 -4.20
C GLY A 65 -19.96 -38.23 -5.32
N ILE A 66 -19.15 -39.28 -5.29
CA ILE A 66 -18.26 -39.65 -6.40
C ILE A 66 -18.72 -41.00 -6.92
N ARG A 67 -18.95 -41.11 -8.24
CA ARG A 67 -19.17 -42.39 -8.89
C ARG A 67 -17.89 -42.87 -9.54
N LEU A 68 -17.56 -44.12 -9.30
CA LEU A 68 -16.33 -44.75 -9.76
C LEU A 68 -16.67 -46.05 -10.48
N HIS A 69 -16.30 -46.17 -11.75
CA HIS A 69 -16.40 -47.44 -12.48
C HIS A 69 -15.12 -48.24 -12.24
N ALA A 70 -15.22 -49.34 -11.51
CA ALA A 70 -14.04 -50.10 -11.08
C ALA A 70 -14.38 -51.56 -10.82
N VAL A 71 -13.35 -52.40 -10.75
CA VAL A 71 -13.44 -53.74 -10.18
C VAL A 71 -12.50 -53.85 -8.99
N CYS A 72 -13.01 -54.41 -7.90
CA CYS A 72 -12.22 -54.64 -6.69
C CYS A 72 -12.15 -56.14 -6.37
N ALA A 73 -10.93 -56.68 -6.38
CA ALA A 73 -10.67 -58.02 -5.86
C ALA A 73 -10.44 -57.93 -4.36
N LEU A 74 -11.44 -58.31 -3.55
CA LEU A 74 -11.35 -58.29 -2.09
C LEU A 74 -10.48 -59.44 -1.60
N LYS A 75 -9.36 -59.13 -0.94
CA LYS A 75 -8.42 -60.12 -0.42
C LYS A 75 -7.86 -59.68 0.94
N GLY A 76 -7.58 -60.66 1.79
CA GLY A 76 -6.93 -60.43 3.08
C GLY A 76 -7.84 -59.72 4.09
N PRO A 77 -7.25 -59.11 5.14
CA PRO A 77 -8.01 -58.37 6.14
C PRO A 77 -8.69 -57.14 5.53
N ALA A 78 -9.69 -56.61 6.24
CA ALA A 78 -10.39 -55.38 5.87
C ALA A 78 -9.36 -54.28 5.57
N SER A 79 -9.34 -53.85 4.31
CA SER A 79 -8.46 -52.82 3.78
C SER A 79 -9.31 -51.63 3.35
N SER A 80 -8.71 -50.46 3.35
CA SER A 80 -9.36 -49.22 2.93
C SER A 80 -8.68 -48.66 1.69
N PHE A 81 -9.34 -47.73 1.01
CA PHE A 81 -8.72 -46.85 0.02
C PHE A 81 -9.00 -45.40 0.37
N TYR A 82 -8.30 -44.48 -0.28
CA TYR A 82 -8.45 -43.06 -0.01
C TYR A 82 -9.09 -42.35 -1.19
N VAL A 83 -9.98 -41.42 -0.86
CA VAL A 83 -10.51 -40.45 -1.80
C VAL A 83 -10.17 -39.07 -1.28
N GLN A 84 -9.59 -38.25 -2.14
CA GLN A 84 -9.28 -36.86 -1.84
C GLN A 84 -9.93 -35.92 -2.86
N ILE A 85 -10.26 -34.71 -2.41
CA ILE A 85 -10.64 -33.59 -3.28
C ILE A 85 -9.55 -32.55 -3.16
N TRP A 86 -8.94 -32.18 -4.28
CA TRP A 86 -7.92 -31.11 -4.34
C TRP A 86 -8.48 -29.86 -5.02
N ASP A 87 -7.99 -28.70 -4.62
CA ASP A 87 -8.29 -27.45 -5.32
C ASP A 87 -7.39 -27.24 -6.56
N SER A 88 -7.60 -26.12 -7.27
CA SER A 88 -6.81 -25.75 -8.46
C SER A 88 -5.30 -25.63 -8.22
N ASN A 89 -4.88 -25.44 -6.97
CA ASN A 89 -3.48 -25.34 -6.55
C ASN A 89 -2.95 -26.67 -6.00
N LEU A 90 -3.69 -27.76 -6.19
CA LEU A 90 -3.40 -29.11 -5.69
C LEU A 90 -3.38 -29.21 -4.15
N ASN A 91 -4.00 -28.26 -3.43
CA ASN A 91 -4.15 -28.41 -1.97
C ASN A 91 -5.32 -29.34 -1.66
N THR A 92 -5.11 -30.28 -0.74
CA THR A 92 -6.18 -31.17 -0.25
C THR A 92 -7.25 -30.36 0.50
N ARG A 93 -8.48 -30.36 -0.01
CA ARG A 93 -9.67 -29.77 0.62
C ARG A 93 -10.48 -30.78 1.41
N TYR A 94 -10.45 -32.04 0.97
CA TYR A 94 -11.09 -33.16 1.63
C TYR A 94 -10.23 -34.41 1.46
N SER A 95 -10.20 -35.26 2.48
CA SER A 95 -9.57 -36.58 2.44
C SER A 95 -10.31 -37.50 3.39
N SER A 96 -10.68 -38.68 2.92
CA SER A 96 -11.29 -39.72 3.76
C SER A 96 -10.85 -41.10 3.28
N SER A 97 -10.86 -42.04 4.23
CA SER A 97 -10.65 -43.46 3.94
C SER A 97 -11.99 -44.20 3.93
N PHE A 98 -12.11 -45.13 3.00
CA PHE A 98 -13.32 -45.93 2.81
C PHE A 98 -12.95 -47.40 2.81
N SER A 99 -13.74 -48.24 3.50
CA SER A 99 -13.53 -49.68 3.49
C SER A 99 -13.88 -50.24 2.10
N PHE A 100 -13.02 -51.10 1.55
CA PHE A 100 -13.31 -51.73 0.26
C PHE A 100 -14.62 -52.53 0.30
N SER A 101 -14.89 -53.24 1.39
CA SER A 101 -16.08 -54.09 1.51
C SER A 101 -17.38 -53.32 1.72
N SER A 102 -17.33 -52.03 2.09
CA SER A 102 -18.53 -51.20 2.21
C SER A 102 -18.92 -50.56 0.88
N VAL A 103 -17.96 -50.37 -0.04
CA VAL A 103 -18.18 -49.72 -1.33
C VAL A 103 -18.33 -50.75 -2.44
N PHE A 104 -17.42 -51.74 -2.52
CA PHE A 104 -17.31 -52.61 -3.68
C PHE A 104 -17.86 -54.02 -3.42
N ARG A 105 -18.38 -54.63 -4.49
CA ARG A 105 -18.70 -56.06 -4.54
C ARG A 105 -17.48 -56.81 -5.09
N ASN A 106 -17.15 -57.95 -4.48
CA ASN A 106 -15.96 -58.71 -4.83
C ASN A 106 -15.96 -59.18 -6.29
N ASN A 107 -14.93 -58.81 -7.05
CA ASN A 107 -14.73 -59.16 -8.46
C ASN A 107 -15.93 -58.83 -9.37
N VAL A 108 -16.66 -57.76 -9.06
CA VAL A 108 -17.72 -57.23 -9.93
C VAL A 108 -17.21 -55.91 -10.50
N LEU A 109 -17.30 -55.77 -11.82
CA LEU A 109 -17.08 -54.51 -12.52
C LEU A 109 -18.42 -53.80 -12.61
N ASP A 110 -18.55 -52.64 -11.99
CA ASP A 110 -19.77 -51.82 -11.99
C ASP A 110 -19.43 -50.37 -11.60
N TRP A 111 -20.43 -49.51 -11.68
CA TRP A 111 -20.43 -48.18 -11.09
C TRP A 111 -20.72 -48.26 -9.58
N TYR A 112 -19.83 -47.67 -8.79
CA TYR A 112 -19.96 -47.57 -7.34
C TYR A 112 -20.06 -46.11 -6.90
N THR A 113 -21.03 -45.79 -6.07
CA THR A 113 -21.20 -44.45 -5.50
C THR A 113 -20.54 -44.37 -4.12
N ILE A 114 -19.70 -43.35 -3.94
CA ILE A 114 -19.03 -43.01 -2.70
C ILE A 114 -19.64 -41.71 -2.19
N GLU A 115 -20.50 -41.81 -1.17
CA GLU A 115 -21.14 -40.67 -0.53
C GLU A 115 -20.11 -39.79 0.19
N LEU A 116 -20.17 -38.47 -0.06
CA LEU A 116 -19.30 -37.48 0.59
C LEU A 116 -20.11 -36.60 1.56
N PRO A 117 -19.49 -36.10 2.65
CA PRO A 117 -20.15 -35.23 3.61
C PRO A 117 -20.25 -33.78 3.08
N ASN A 118 -20.91 -33.59 1.94
CA ASN A 118 -21.27 -32.27 1.40
C ASN A 118 -20.08 -31.33 1.19
N VAL A 119 -19.06 -31.75 0.44
CA VAL A 119 -17.84 -30.96 0.20
C VAL A 119 -18.15 -29.81 -0.77
N VAL A 120 -17.99 -28.57 -0.33
CA VAL A 120 -18.21 -27.39 -1.18
C VAL A 120 -16.92 -27.01 -1.90
N VAL A 121 -16.98 -26.89 -3.23
CA VAL A 121 -15.88 -26.47 -4.10
C VAL A 121 -16.24 -25.19 -4.83
N THR A 122 -15.23 -24.35 -5.06
CA THR A 122 -15.35 -23.12 -5.86
C THR A 122 -14.32 -23.15 -6.99
N GLY A 123 -14.79 -23.10 -8.23
CA GLY A 123 -13.92 -23.24 -9.40
C GLY A 123 -13.40 -24.66 -9.63
N VAL A 124 -12.31 -24.78 -10.40
CA VAL A 124 -11.73 -26.08 -10.79
C VAL A 124 -11.27 -26.85 -9.55
N PHE A 125 -11.59 -28.13 -9.53
CA PHE A 125 -11.16 -29.07 -8.49
C PHE A 125 -10.77 -30.40 -9.11
N TYR A 126 -10.14 -31.25 -8.31
CA TYR A 126 -9.72 -32.58 -8.72
C TYR A 126 -10.25 -33.63 -7.76
N VAL A 127 -10.70 -34.75 -8.30
CA VAL A 127 -10.98 -35.97 -7.53
C VAL A 127 -9.78 -36.88 -7.66
N VAL A 128 -9.24 -37.31 -6.52
CA VAL A 128 -8.08 -38.21 -6.46
C VAL A 128 -8.51 -39.52 -5.81
N ILE A 129 -8.39 -40.61 -6.54
CA ILE A 129 -8.63 -41.97 -6.06
C ILE A 129 -7.28 -42.65 -5.90
N VAL A 130 -6.94 -43.00 -4.67
CA VAL A 130 -5.69 -43.71 -4.36
C VAL A 130 -5.99 -45.21 -4.38
N PRO A 131 -5.65 -45.93 -5.45
CA PRO A 131 -5.78 -47.37 -5.44
C PRO A 131 -4.80 -47.94 -4.42
N MET A 132 -5.25 -48.86 -3.58
CA MET A 132 -4.34 -49.68 -2.79
C MET A 132 -4.09 -50.96 -3.57
N PHE A 133 -3.10 -50.96 -4.47
CA PHE A 133 -2.61 -52.21 -5.05
C PHE A 133 -1.59 -52.82 -4.09
N THR A 134 -1.96 -53.90 -3.41
CA THR A 134 -1.07 -54.65 -2.52
C THR A 134 -0.98 -56.09 -2.98
N LEU A 135 0.16 -56.76 -2.75
CA LEU A 135 0.37 -58.14 -3.19
C LEU A 135 -0.58 -59.12 -2.48
N ASP A 136 -0.81 -58.90 -1.17
CA ASP A 136 -1.59 -59.80 -0.31
C ASP A 136 -2.94 -59.23 0.14
N GLY A 137 -3.27 -57.99 -0.25
CA GLY A 137 -4.51 -57.31 0.13
C GLY A 137 -5.44 -57.08 -1.07
N SER A 138 -6.52 -56.33 -0.81
CA SER A 138 -7.49 -55.99 -1.85
C SER A 138 -6.82 -55.21 -2.98
N GLN A 139 -7.34 -55.36 -4.19
CA GLN A 139 -6.79 -54.73 -5.39
C GLN A 139 -7.90 -53.98 -6.11
N LEU A 140 -7.76 -52.66 -6.23
CA LEU A 140 -8.70 -51.79 -6.93
C LEU A 140 -8.18 -51.46 -8.33
N TRP A 141 -8.96 -51.81 -9.34
CA TRP A 141 -8.69 -51.46 -10.73
C TRP A 141 -9.76 -50.46 -11.19
N ILE A 142 -9.32 -49.25 -11.51
CA ILE A 142 -10.16 -48.15 -11.99
C ILE A 142 -10.28 -48.29 -13.51
N SER A 143 -11.49 -48.15 -14.03
CA SER A 143 -11.74 -48.25 -15.46
C SER A 143 -11.31 -46.98 -16.18
N VAL A 144 -10.91 -47.15 -17.44
CA VAL A 144 -10.48 -46.08 -18.33
C VAL A 144 -11.22 -46.23 -19.65
N ASP A 145 -11.80 -45.12 -20.10
CA ASP A 145 -12.39 -44.91 -21.43
C ASP A 145 -11.33 -44.23 -22.32
N ASN A 146 -11.00 -44.81 -23.45
CA ASN A 146 -10.04 -44.28 -24.41
C ASN A 146 -10.66 -43.86 -25.74
N ASP A 147 -11.98 -43.86 -25.84
CA ASP A 147 -12.69 -43.48 -27.05
C ASP A 147 -12.53 -41.98 -27.33
N PRO A 148 -12.19 -41.58 -28.57
CA PRO A 148 -12.12 -40.17 -28.92
C PRO A 148 -13.50 -39.49 -28.89
N PRO A 149 -13.63 -38.25 -28.37
CA PRO A 149 -12.54 -37.36 -27.96
C PRO A 149 -12.15 -37.51 -26.48
N ILE A 150 -10.86 -37.76 -26.23
CA ILE A 150 -10.28 -37.76 -24.88
C ILE A 150 -10.27 -36.34 -24.32
N ALA A 151 -10.89 -36.15 -23.16
CA ALA A 151 -11.12 -34.86 -22.53
C ALA A 151 -9.83 -34.20 -21.98
N ASN A 152 -8.75 -34.96 -21.85
CA ASN A 152 -7.44 -34.51 -21.34
C ASN A 152 -7.53 -33.95 -19.90
N VAL A 153 -8.34 -34.60 -19.08
CA VAL A 153 -8.61 -34.22 -17.68
C VAL A 153 -8.11 -35.26 -16.67
N SER A 154 -7.56 -36.37 -17.16
CA SER A 154 -7.09 -37.50 -16.35
C SER A 154 -5.57 -37.51 -16.21
N PHE A 155 -5.10 -37.75 -14.98
CA PHE A 155 -3.70 -37.66 -14.58
C PHE A 155 -3.32 -38.77 -13.61
N ILE A 156 -2.06 -39.20 -13.65
CA ILE A 156 -1.45 -40.02 -12.62
C ILE A 156 -0.64 -39.07 -11.73
N VAL A 157 -0.83 -39.16 -10.41
CA VAL A 157 -0.22 -38.25 -9.43
C VAL A 157 0.48 -38.99 -8.31
N ASN A 158 1.44 -38.34 -7.65
CA ASN A 158 1.96 -38.75 -6.36
C ASN A 158 1.22 -37.99 -5.27
N VAL A 159 0.49 -38.70 -4.40
CA VAL A 159 -0.33 -38.05 -3.36
C VAL A 159 0.44 -37.50 -2.17
N ASP A 160 1.64 -38.02 -1.90
CA ASP A 160 2.48 -37.52 -0.81
C ASP A 160 3.19 -36.21 -1.18
N GLU A 161 3.55 -36.08 -2.45
CA GLU A 161 4.27 -34.91 -2.99
C GLU A 161 3.35 -33.87 -3.62
N HIS A 162 2.05 -34.19 -3.81
CA HIS A 162 1.09 -33.38 -4.56
C HIS A 162 1.58 -33.02 -5.97
N THR A 163 2.26 -33.96 -6.66
CA THR A 163 2.85 -33.74 -7.99
C THR A 163 2.14 -34.57 -9.07
N ILE A 164 2.04 -33.99 -10.28
CA ILE A 164 1.54 -34.70 -11.46
C ILE A 164 2.68 -35.49 -12.09
N LEU A 165 2.56 -36.82 -12.11
CA LEU A 165 3.55 -37.73 -12.68
C LEU A 165 3.36 -37.91 -14.19
N ALA A 166 2.10 -38.05 -14.63
CA ALA A 166 1.75 -38.22 -16.04
C ALA A 166 0.35 -37.70 -16.35
N SER A 167 0.14 -37.28 -17.61
CA SER A 167 -1.19 -36.97 -18.16
C SER A 167 -1.62 -38.11 -19.09
N MET A 168 -2.90 -38.50 -19.01
CA MET A 168 -3.51 -39.52 -19.88
C MET A 168 -4.17 -38.92 -21.13
N ASN A 169 -3.54 -37.87 -21.69
CA ASN A 169 -4.03 -37.21 -22.89
C ASN A 169 -3.92 -38.09 -24.14
N ALA A 170 -4.55 -37.65 -25.24
CA ALA A 170 -4.56 -38.35 -26.54
C ALA A 170 -3.18 -38.69 -27.13
N THR A 171 -2.12 -37.99 -26.71
CA THR A 171 -0.74 -38.22 -27.18
C THR A 171 0.09 -39.12 -26.26
N SER A 172 -0.48 -39.52 -25.12
CA SER A 172 0.20 -40.38 -24.15
C SER A 172 0.28 -41.83 -24.63
N LYS A 173 1.14 -42.63 -24.01
CA LYS A 173 1.29 -44.07 -24.34
C LYS A 173 0.05 -44.90 -24.01
N ARG A 174 -0.77 -44.42 -23.08
CA ARG A 174 -2.01 -45.05 -22.59
C ARG A 174 -3.04 -43.95 -22.42
N PRO A 175 -3.60 -43.46 -23.53
CA PRO A 175 -4.51 -42.33 -23.52
C PRO A 175 -5.88 -42.80 -22.98
N GLY A 176 -6.57 -41.93 -22.27
CA GLY A 176 -7.94 -42.18 -21.83
C GLY A 176 -8.33 -41.38 -20.60
N ASP A 177 -9.62 -41.33 -20.35
CA ASP A 177 -10.22 -40.69 -19.19
C ASP A 177 -10.56 -41.74 -18.14
N PHE A 178 -10.09 -41.52 -16.91
CA PHE A 178 -10.51 -42.35 -15.79
C PHE A 178 -12.02 -42.17 -15.62
N MET A 179 -12.73 -43.28 -15.53
CA MET A 179 -14.18 -43.31 -15.37
C MET A 179 -14.58 -42.96 -13.93
N VAL A 180 -14.38 -41.70 -13.60
CA VAL A 180 -14.76 -41.05 -12.35
C VAL A 180 -15.77 -39.98 -12.72
N ARG A 181 -16.90 -39.96 -12.02
CA ARG A 181 -17.93 -38.94 -12.17
C ARG A 181 -18.21 -38.31 -10.82
N VAL A 182 -18.69 -37.07 -10.82
CA VAL A 182 -18.98 -36.33 -9.60
C VAL A 182 -20.44 -35.94 -9.57
N GLU A 183 -21.14 -36.35 -8.53
CA GLU A 183 -22.51 -35.93 -8.27
C GLU A 183 -22.48 -34.75 -7.30
N GLY A 184 -23.27 -33.73 -7.62
CA GLY A 184 -23.40 -32.58 -6.76
C GLY A 184 -24.48 -31.62 -7.24
N GLU A 185 -24.64 -30.55 -6.49
CA GLU A 185 -25.69 -29.57 -6.73
C GLU A 185 -25.17 -28.14 -6.51
N PRO A 186 -25.69 -27.16 -7.27
CA PRO A 186 -25.48 -25.75 -6.97
C PRO A 186 -25.84 -25.50 -5.51
N THR A 187 -24.87 -25.05 -4.73
CA THR A 187 -25.12 -24.56 -3.38
C THR A 187 -25.04 -23.05 -3.41
N ALA A 188 -25.87 -22.38 -2.63
CA ALA A 188 -25.62 -20.99 -2.31
C ALA A 188 -24.19 -20.89 -1.77
N THR A 189 -23.41 -19.95 -2.30
CA THR A 189 -22.09 -19.65 -1.75
C THR A 189 -22.28 -19.41 -0.25
N PRO A 190 -21.58 -20.16 0.62
CA PRO A 190 -21.69 -19.92 2.06
C PRO A 190 -21.41 -18.43 2.31
N SER A 191 -22.30 -17.78 3.05
CA SER A 191 -22.12 -16.35 3.32
C SER A 191 -20.87 -16.21 4.17
N GLU A 192 -19.82 -15.60 3.60
CA GLU A 192 -18.57 -15.39 4.33
C GLU A 192 -18.58 -14.02 4.97
N LEU A 193 -18.01 -13.94 6.18
CA LEU A 193 -17.71 -12.67 6.84
C LEU A 193 -16.38 -12.14 6.30
N LYS A 194 -16.43 -11.15 5.40
CA LYS A 194 -15.25 -10.60 4.72
C LYS A 194 -14.80 -9.31 5.37
N LEU A 195 -13.49 -9.12 5.55
CA LEU A 195 -12.93 -7.82 5.94
C LEU A 195 -13.02 -6.87 4.74
N SER A 196 -13.66 -5.72 4.94
CA SER A 196 -13.94 -4.75 3.88
C SER A 196 -13.06 -3.52 3.97
N SER A 197 -12.87 -2.97 5.17
CA SER A 197 -11.97 -1.83 5.38
C SER A 197 -11.46 -1.75 6.82
N ILE A 198 -10.33 -1.07 6.97
CA ILE A 198 -9.77 -0.67 8.26
C ILE A 198 -9.45 0.82 8.18
N ASP A 199 -10.02 1.61 9.08
CA ASP A 199 -9.73 3.03 9.25
C ASP A 199 -9.14 3.28 10.64
N VAL A 200 -8.01 3.96 10.70
CA VAL A 200 -7.25 4.15 11.94
C VAL A 200 -7.37 5.60 12.39
N GLY A 201 -8.22 5.83 13.39
CA GLY A 201 -8.37 7.11 14.06
C GLY A 201 -7.38 7.30 15.21
N TRP A 202 -7.43 8.49 15.83
CA TRP A 202 -6.56 8.86 16.94
C TRP A 202 -6.88 8.08 18.22
N GLU A 203 -8.16 7.89 18.53
CA GLU A 203 -8.61 7.19 19.74
C GLU A 203 -8.99 5.74 19.47
N GLU A 204 -9.51 5.45 18.27
CA GLU A 204 -10.06 4.15 17.92
C GLU A 204 -9.76 3.76 16.47
N THR A 205 -9.70 2.46 16.22
CA THR A 205 -9.61 1.85 14.89
C THR A 205 -10.98 1.32 14.54
N THR A 206 -11.52 1.77 13.41
CA THR A 206 -12.78 1.26 12.85
C THR A 206 -12.47 0.14 11.88
N VAL A 207 -13.00 -1.05 12.15
CA VAL A 207 -12.88 -2.23 11.30
C VAL A 207 -14.26 -2.55 10.74
N VAL A 208 -14.37 -2.63 9.42
CA VAL A 208 -15.63 -2.93 8.74
C VAL A 208 -15.52 -4.29 8.09
N PHE A 209 -16.48 -5.15 8.40
CA PHE A 209 -16.68 -6.44 7.73
C PHE A 209 -17.97 -6.40 6.91
N THR A 210 -18.04 -7.16 5.82
CA THR A 210 -19.26 -7.35 5.05
C THR A 210 -19.73 -8.79 5.18
N TYR A 211 -21.01 -8.96 5.45
CA TYR A 211 -21.71 -10.23 5.50
C TYR A 211 -23.06 -10.09 4.80
N PRO A 212 -23.24 -10.71 3.61
CA PRO A 212 -24.44 -10.56 2.79
C PRO A 212 -25.62 -11.41 3.29
N GLY A 213 -25.39 -12.31 4.25
CA GLY A 213 -26.42 -13.22 4.75
C GLY A 213 -27.33 -12.60 5.82
N GLU A 214 -28.39 -13.35 6.18
CA GLU A 214 -29.21 -13.02 7.33
C GLU A 214 -28.43 -13.23 8.65
N VAL A 215 -28.58 -12.28 9.57
CA VAL A 215 -27.88 -12.25 10.85
C VAL A 215 -28.91 -12.35 11.97
N MET A 216 -28.85 -13.43 12.75
CA MET A 216 -29.67 -13.60 13.96
C MET A 216 -29.04 -12.82 15.13
N SER A 217 -27.74 -12.97 15.32
CA SER A 217 -26.96 -12.19 16.29
C SER A 217 -25.53 -12.00 15.80
N MET A 218 -24.82 -11.05 16.40
CA MET A 218 -23.45 -10.71 16.05
C MET A 218 -22.67 -10.32 17.29
N GLY A 219 -21.37 -10.52 17.28
CA GLY A 219 -20.50 -10.13 18.36
C GLY A 219 -19.07 -9.94 17.89
N ALA A 220 -18.32 -9.20 18.70
CA ALA A 220 -16.90 -9.00 18.46
C ALA A 220 -16.15 -9.03 19.79
N ARG A 221 -15.00 -9.70 19.81
CA ARG A 221 -14.15 -9.86 20.98
C ARG A 221 -12.72 -9.51 20.63
N LEU A 222 -12.18 -8.53 21.33
CA LEU A 222 -10.75 -8.21 21.25
C LEU A 222 -9.98 -9.02 22.29
N VAL A 223 -9.06 -9.87 21.83
CA VAL A 223 -8.13 -10.62 22.70
C VAL A 223 -6.81 -9.87 22.76
N LYS A 224 -6.44 -9.42 23.96
CA LYS A 224 -5.22 -8.68 24.24
C LYS A 224 -4.01 -9.63 24.32
N ARG A 225 -2.80 -9.07 24.27
CA ARG A 225 -1.55 -9.85 24.31
C ARG A 225 -1.35 -10.62 25.63
N ASP A 226 -1.92 -10.15 26.72
CA ASP A 226 -1.90 -10.80 28.03
C ASP A 226 -2.91 -11.96 28.15
N GLY A 227 -3.65 -12.25 27.08
CA GLY A 227 -4.71 -13.26 27.05
C GLY A 227 -6.05 -12.77 27.63
N GLY A 228 -6.11 -11.55 28.17
CA GLY A 228 -7.37 -10.90 28.54
C GLY A 228 -8.22 -10.59 27.32
N PHE A 229 -9.53 -10.41 27.51
CA PHE A 229 -10.41 -10.03 26.41
C PHE A 229 -11.43 -8.98 26.81
N THR A 230 -11.89 -8.22 25.81
CA THR A 230 -12.99 -7.25 25.94
C THR A 230 -13.99 -7.47 24.81
N GLU A 231 -15.28 -7.54 25.17
CA GLU A 231 -16.36 -7.55 24.17
C GLU A 231 -16.46 -6.14 23.55
N GLN A 232 -16.63 -6.11 22.24
CA GLN A 232 -16.69 -4.89 21.43
C GLN A 232 -18.09 -4.73 20.86
N ASN A 233 -18.56 -3.48 20.80
CA ASN A 233 -19.85 -3.18 20.20
C ASN A 233 -19.76 -3.33 18.68
N VAL A 234 -20.69 -4.11 18.12
CA VAL A 234 -20.84 -4.28 16.67
C VAL A 234 -22.06 -3.49 16.23
N THR A 235 -21.87 -2.55 15.30
CA THR A 235 -22.96 -1.81 14.68
C THR A 235 -23.20 -2.37 13.28
N LYS A 236 -24.45 -2.69 12.94
CA LYS A 236 -24.81 -3.17 11.60
C LYS A 236 -25.35 -2.01 10.76
N ASP A 237 -24.85 -1.87 9.54
CA ASP A 237 -25.33 -0.92 8.53
C ASP A 237 -25.43 -1.65 7.17
N GLY A 238 -26.65 -2.00 6.78
CA GLY A 238 -26.89 -2.88 5.64
C GLY A 238 -26.23 -4.26 5.83
N GLU A 239 -25.37 -4.64 4.89
CA GLU A 239 -24.55 -5.86 4.96
C GLU A 239 -23.24 -5.66 5.75
N SER A 240 -22.97 -4.44 6.23
CA SER A 240 -21.71 -4.12 6.91
C SER A 240 -21.83 -4.27 8.42
N LEU A 241 -20.81 -4.83 9.04
CA LEU A 241 -20.60 -4.92 10.48
C LEU A 241 -19.41 -4.03 10.85
N ILE A 242 -19.67 -2.99 11.62
CA ILE A 242 -18.71 -1.96 12.00
C ILE A 242 -18.32 -2.19 13.46
N VAL A 243 -17.02 -2.38 13.70
CA VAL A 243 -16.46 -2.55 15.03
C VAL A 243 -15.43 -1.47 15.28
N ARG A 244 -15.59 -0.73 16.39
CA ARG A 244 -14.66 0.32 16.81
C ARG A 244 -13.83 -0.19 17.98
N VAL A 245 -12.51 -0.10 17.87
CA VAL A 245 -11.58 -0.69 18.83
C VAL A 245 -10.52 0.32 19.28
N GLY A 246 -10.47 0.60 20.58
CA GLY A 246 -9.47 1.50 21.17
C GLY A 246 -8.10 0.87 21.45
N ASP A 247 -8.09 -0.44 21.66
CA ASP A 247 -6.93 -1.21 22.16
C ASP A 247 -6.26 -2.07 21.05
N GLU A 248 -5.06 -2.58 21.33
CA GLU A 248 -4.39 -3.59 20.49
C GLU A 248 -4.77 -5.03 20.85
N GLY A 249 -4.71 -5.92 19.85
CA GLY A 249 -5.01 -7.33 20.05
C GLY A 249 -5.48 -8.04 18.79
N VAL A 250 -6.03 -9.23 18.96
CA VAL A 250 -6.72 -9.99 17.91
C VAL A 250 -8.21 -9.74 18.06
N LEU A 251 -8.79 -9.00 17.12
CA LEU A 251 -10.22 -8.77 17.05
C LEU A 251 -10.87 -9.95 16.33
N ASN A 252 -11.66 -10.73 17.07
CA ASN A 252 -12.50 -11.79 16.53
C ASN A 252 -13.91 -11.23 16.32
N VAL A 253 -14.45 -11.35 15.13
CA VAL A 253 -15.82 -10.94 14.80
C VAL A 253 -16.59 -12.15 14.33
N PHE A 254 -17.82 -12.30 14.79
CA PHE A 254 -18.67 -13.42 14.41
C PHE A 254 -20.12 -12.99 14.20
N VAL A 255 -20.80 -13.74 13.35
CA VAL A 255 -22.24 -13.69 13.16
C VAL A 255 -22.84 -15.07 13.43
N VAL A 256 -24.04 -15.08 13.99
CA VAL A 256 -24.87 -16.28 14.15
C VAL A 256 -25.96 -16.22 13.11
N THR A 257 -26.06 -17.24 12.26
CA THR A 257 -27.08 -17.32 11.20
C THR A 257 -28.41 -17.85 11.77
N PRO A 258 -29.54 -17.68 11.05
CA PRO A 258 -30.82 -18.31 11.43
C PRO A 258 -30.74 -19.82 11.68
N GLY A 259 -29.80 -20.51 11.01
CA GLY A 259 -29.52 -21.94 11.18
C GLY A 259 -28.69 -22.29 12.42
N SER A 260 -28.40 -21.33 13.31
CA SER A 260 -27.49 -21.50 14.45
C SER A 260 -26.03 -21.79 14.10
N GLU A 261 -25.63 -21.51 12.86
CA GLU A 261 -24.23 -21.59 12.44
C GLU A 261 -23.47 -20.33 12.90
N ILE A 262 -22.23 -20.48 13.38
CA ILE A 262 -21.37 -19.37 13.77
C ILE A 262 -20.31 -19.18 12.68
N ILE A 263 -20.34 -18.02 12.03
CA ILE A 263 -19.38 -17.64 10.99
C ILE A 263 -18.51 -16.54 11.56
N GLY A 264 -17.21 -16.81 11.68
CA GLY A 264 -16.26 -15.92 12.35
C GLY A 264 -15.02 -15.65 11.53
N THR A 265 -14.41 -14.50 11.79
CA THR A 265 -13.11 -14.11 11.24
C THR A 265 -12.31 -13.35 12.29
N SER A 266 -11.01 -13.23 12.09
CA SER A 266 -10.11 -12.58 13.03
C SER A 266 -9.18 -11.62 12.30
N VAL A 267 -8.97 -10.43 12.86
CA VAL A 267 -7.97 -9.47 12.38
C VAL A 267 -7.06 -9.06 13.52
N ARG A 268 -5.76 -8.99 13.25
CA ARG A 268 -4.77 -8.52 14.23
C ARG A 268 -4.63 -7.00 14.12
N LEU A 269 -4.89 -6.30 15.21
CA LEU A 269 -4.75 -4.85 15.33
C LEU A 269 -3.47 -4.55 16.10
N GLU A 270 -2.50 -3.95 15.42
CA GLU A 270 -1.23 -3.53 16.01
C GLU A 270 -1.15 -2.00 16.13
N THR A 271 -0.61 -1.53 17.26
CA THR A 271 -0.43 -0.10 17.54
C THR A 271 0.68 0.56 16.72
N GLY A 272 1.46 -0.21 15.93
CA GLY A 272 2.59 0.31 15.15
C GLY A 272 2.21 1.51 14.28
N LEU A 273 1.08 1.43 13.57
CA LEU A 273 0.63 2.52 12.71
C LEU A 273 0.16 3.75 13.50
N ARG A 274 -0.57 3.55 14.61
CA ARG A 274 -1.04 4.65 15.48
C ARG A 274 0.14 5.36 16.17
N SER A 275 1.12 4.59 16.64
CA SER A 275 2.36 5.11 17.21
C SER A 275 3.15 5.93 16.21
N LEU A 276 3.35 5.41 15.00
CA LEU A 276 4.02 6.13 13.91
C LEU A 276 3.30 7.43 13.55
N TYR A 277 1.97 7.39 13.45
CA TYR A 277 1.17 8.58 13.19
C TYR A 277 1.35 9.65 14.29
N ASN A 278 1.27 9.25 15.56
CA ASN A 278 1.45 10.17 16.68
C ASN A 278 2.86 10.78 16.70
N SER A 279 3.90 9.95 16.47
CA SER A 279 5.28 10.45 16.33
C SER A 279 5.43 11.43 15.17
N LEU A 280 4.79 11.15 14.03
CA LEU A 280 4.80 12.05 12.88
C LEU A 280 4.11 13.38 13.19
N LEU A 281 2.96 13.35 13.87
CA LEU A 281 2.23 14.55 14.28
C LEU A 281 3.04 15.41 15.27
N THR A 282 3.70 14.78 16.24
CA THR A 282 4.62 15.47 17.16
C THR A 282 5.77 16.11 16.39
N ASN A 283 6.42 15.38 15.50
CA ASN A 283 7.51 15.89 14.67
C ASN A 283 7.08 17.06 13.79
N TYR A 284 5.90 16.96 13.16
CA TYR A 284 5.32 18.05 12.37
C TYR A 284 5.07 19.30 13.22
N THR A 285 4.56 19.14 14.44
CA THR A 285 4.28 20.26 15.36
C THR A 285 5.57 20.98 15.75
N VAL A 286 6.63 20.23 16.07
CA VAL A 286 7.96 20.79 16.35
C VAL A 286 8.53 21.51 15.12
N LEU A 287 8.44 20.88 13.95
CA LEU A 287 8.94 21.46 12.70
C LEU A 287 8.22 22.78 12.38
N LYS A 288 6.90 22.83 12.58
CA LYS A 288 6.11 24.05 12.39
C LYS A 288 6.54 25.17 13.35
N ALA A 289 6.72 24.85 14.64
CA ALA A 289 7.20 25.82 15.62
C ALA A 289 8.59 26.37 15.26
N ASN A 290 9.50 25.51 14.81
CA ASN A 290 10.82 25.92 14.35
C ASN A 290 10.77 26.81 13.10
N ALA A 291 9.89 26.50 12.13
CA ALA A 291 9.69 27.32 10.95
C ALA A 291 9.15 28.73 11.31
N ASP A 292 8.23 28.81 12.26
CA ASP A 292 7.71 30.08 12.75
C ASP A 292 8.79 30.91 13.48
N GLU A 293 9.66 30.27 14.25
CA GLU A 293 10.82 30.93 14.89
C GLU A 293 11.82 31.46 13.85
N LEU A 294 12.22 30.63 12.88
CA LEU A 294 13.10 31.07 11.80
C LEU A 294 12.52 32.25 11.03
N ARG A 295 11.20 32.27 10.82
CA ARG A 295 10.52 33.40 10.16
C ARG A 295 10.60 34.68 11.01
N ARG A 296 10.48 34.60 12.33
CA ARG A 296 10.66 35.77 13.22
C ARG A 296 12.10 36.28 13.18
N GLN A 297 13.08 35.39 13.24
CA GLN A 297 14.49 35.75 13.15
C GLN A 297 14.80 36.44 11.81
N LEU A 298 14.30 35.91 10.70
CA LEU A 298 14.50 36.48 9.37
C LEU A 298 13.91 37.89 9.24
N ASN A 299 12.73 38.13 9.82
CA ASN A 299 12.13 39.46 9.86
C ASN A 299 12.96 40.45 10.68
N SER A 300 13.49 40.02 11.84
CA SER A 300 14.37 40.85 12.67
C SER A 300 15.67 41.22 11.95
N LEU A 301 16.31 40.26 11.27
CA LEU A 301 17.50 40.52 10.45
C LEU A 301 17.20 41.44 9.27
N ALA A 302 16.02 41.34 8.68
CA ALA A 302 15.61 42.24 7.60
C ALA A 302 15.45 43.69 8.08
N GLU A 303 14.89 43.88 9.28
CA GLU A 303 14.78 45.20 9.92
C GLU A 303 16.16 45.78 10.27
N GLU A 304 17.05 44.97 10.85
CA GLU A 304 18.42 45.39 11.16
C GLU A 304 19.18 45.81 9.90
N ASN A 305 19.08 45.03 8.82
CA ASN A 305 19.66 45.40 7.52
C ASN A 305 19.07 46.71 6.95
N GLY A 306 17.77 46.95 7.18
CA GLY A 306 17.12 48.21 6.82
C GLY A 306 17.76 49.39 7.55
N ASN A 307 17.96 49.27 8.86
CA ASN A 307 18.60 50.28 9.69
C ASN A 307 20.06 50.54 9.29
N LEU A 308 20.83 49.48 9.03
CA LEU A 308 22.22 49.60 8.56
C LEU A 308 22.31 50.33 7.21
N ARG A 309 21.39 50.05 6.27
CA ARG A 309 21.33 50.76 4.99
C ARG A 309 21.08 52.26 5.16
N ILE A 310 20.20 52.63 6.09
CA ILE A 310 19.95 54.05 6.43
C ILE A 310 21.23 54.67 7.00
N GLN A 311 21.89 54.01 7.95
CA GLN A 311 23.12 54.51 8.57
C GLN A 311 24.27 54.69 7.56
N VAL A 312 24.44 53.76 6.62
CA VAL A 312 25.43 53.87 5.54
C VAL A 312 25.12 55.06 4.63
N ARG A 313 23.84 55.27 4.28
CA ARG A 313 23.43 56.42 3.47
C ARG A 313 23.71 57.75 4.18
N ASP A 314 23.38 57.84 5.47
CA ASP A 314 23.58 59.04 6.27
C ASP A 314 25.07 59.34 6.46
N SER A 315 25.89 58.30 6.64
CA SER A 315 27.36 58.42 6.64
C SER A 315 27.88 58.91 5.28
N GLY A 316 27.31 58.44 4.17
CA GLY A 316 27.62 58.92 2.83
C GLY A 316 27.33 60.42 2.65
N TYR A 317 26.20 60.91 3.18
CA TYR A 317 25.89 62.35 3.19
C TYR A 317 26.90 63.14 4.01
N ALA A 318 27.27 62.66 5.20
CA ALA A 318 28.28 63.32 6.05
C ALA A 318 29.64 63.40 5.35
N ILE A 319 30.07 62.35 4.65
CA ILE A 319 31.31 62.34 3.86
C ILE A 319 31.26 63.39 2.75
N SER A 320 30.14 63.51 2.02
CA SER A 320 29.97 64.53 0.96
C SER A 320 30.09 65.95 1.52
N ILE A 321 29.48 66.22 2.68
CA ILE A 321 29.60 67.52 3.37
C ILE A 321 31.06 67.79 3.74
N LEU A 322 31.76 66.82 4.33
CA LEU A 322 33.17 66.95 4.69
C LEU A 322 34.06 67.18 3.47
N GLN A 323 33.82 66.48 2.35
CA GLN A 323 34.55 66.69 1.10
C GLN A 323 34.40 68.12 0.58
N ASN A 324 33.18 68.67 0.59
CA ASN A 324 32.94 70.06 0.19
C ASN A 324 33.66 71.06 1.11
N GLN A 325 33.67 70.81 2.43
CA GLN A 325 34.41 71.64 3.38
C GLN A 325 35.91 71.61 3.14
N VAL A 326 36.48 70.42 2.90
CA VAL A 326 37.91 70.27 2.56
C VAL A 326 38.24 71.01 1.27
N TRP A 327 37.38 70.92 0.25
CA TRP A 327 37.59 71.63 -1.01
C TRP A 327 37.59 73.16 -0.81
N GLY A 328 36.64 73.69 -0.03
CA GLY A 328 36.59 75.11 0.31
C GLY A 328 37.80 75.57 1.13
N LEU A 329 38.31 74.73 2.03
CA LEU A 329 39.56 75.01 2.75
C LEU A 329 40.77 75.03 1.81
N MET A 330 40.87 74.08 0.87
CA MET A 330 41.94 74.08 -0.14
C MET A 330 41.93 75.35 -0.99
N GLU A 331 40.76 75.80 -1.46
CA GLU A 331 40.63 77.05 -2.23
C GLU A 331 41.09 78.27 -1.43
N ASN A 332 40.70 78.34 -0.14
CA ASN A 332 41.16 79.40 0.75
C ASN A 332 42.68 79.39 0.95
N VAL A 333 43.27 78.20 1.14
CA VAL A 333 44.74 78.05 1.27
C VAL A 333 45.43 78.54 0.00
N THR A 334 44.97 78.14 -1.19
CA THR A 334 45.55 78.60 -2.47
C THR A 334 45.46 80.13 -2.61
N LYS A 335 44.33 80.73 -2.22
CA LYS A 335 44.16 82.19 -2.25
C LYS A 335 45.12 82.89 -1.29
N GLN A 336 45.33 82.34 -0.09
CA GLN A 336 46.29 82.86 0.88
C GLN A 336 47.73 82.76 0.37
N GLU A 337 48.12 81.65 -0.26
CA GLU A 337 49.42 81.48 -0.89
C GLU A 337 49.67 82.54 -1.98
N GLN A 338 48.67 82.82 -2.81
CA GLN A 338 48.75 83.87 -3.83
C GLN A 338 48.92 85.26 -3.20
N GLN A 339 48.16 85.58 -2.15
CA GLN A 339 48.29 86.84 -1.42
C GLN A 339 49.70 87.00 -0.80
N ILE A 340 50.26 85.93 -0.23
CA ILE A 340 51.63 85.94 0.30
C ILE A 340 52.64 86.20 -0.83
N ALA A 341 52.46 85.59 -2.01
CA ALA A 341 53.33 85.82 -3.16
C ALA A 341 53.30 87.29 -3.64
N GLU A 342 52.11 87.90 -3.72
CA GLU A 342 51.93 89.32 -4.10
C GLU A 342 52.56 90.27 -3.06
N LEU A 343 52.36 89.99 -1.77
CA LEU A 343 52.98 90.73 -0.67
C LEU A 343 54.51 90.66 -0.73
N ASN A 344 55.06 89.46 -0.95
CA ASN A 344 56.49 89.26 -1.09
C ASN A 344 57.05 90.03 -2.30
N GLY A 345 56.36 90.01 -3.45
CA GLY A 345 56.74 90.80 -4.62
C GLY A 345 56.74 92.31 -4.33
N SER A 346 55.75 92.79 -3.58
CA SER A 346 55.67 94.20 -3.16
C SER A 346 56.82 94.59 -2.21
N ILE A 347 57.18 93.71 -1.27
CA ILE A 347 58.32 93.91 -0.36
C ILE A 347 59.63 94.00 -1.15
N GLU A 348 59.85 93.10 -2.11
CA GLU A 348 61.05 93.13 -2.96
C GLU A 348 61.13 94.41 -3.79
N LYS A 349 60.00 94.89 -4.34
CA LYS A 349 59.95 96.17 -5.06
C LYS A 349 60.30 97.35 -4.14
N LEU A 350 59.71 97.41 -2.94
CA LEU A 350 60.02 98.45 -1.94
C LEU A 350 61.49 98.40 -1.49
N ARG A 351 62.07 97.19 -1.34
CA ARG A 351 63.51 97.03 -1.06
C ARG A 351 64.36 97.61 -2.18
N LEU A 352 64.01 97.35 -3.44
CA LEU A 352 64.70 97.89 -4.60
C LEU A 352 64.61 99.43 -4.63
N GLU A 353 63.42 99.99 -4.44
CA GLU A 353 63.17 101.44 -4.38
C GLU A 353 63.96 102.10 -3.25
N ASN A 354 63.95 101.52 -2.04
CA ASN A 354 64.76 102.01 -0.93
C ASN A 354 66.26 101.94 -1.23
N THR A 355 66.73 100.87 -1.88
CA THR A 355 68.15 100.74 -2.28
C THR A 355 68.52 101.84 -3.27
N VAL A 356 67.68 102.10 -4.26
CA VAL A 356 67.88 103.21 -5.23
C VAL A 356 67.90 104.55 -4.52
N LEU A 357 66.93 104.83 -3.64
CA LEU A 357 66.90 106.05 -2.83
C LEU A 357 68.16 106.20 -1.97
N LEU A 358 68.64 105.12 -1.34
CA LEU A 358 69.86 105.12 -0.54
C LEU A 358 71.09 105.43 -1.39
N THR A 359 71.17 104.87 -2.60
CA THR A 359 72.25 105.17 -3.57
C THR A 359 72.21 106.63 -4.05
N LEU A 360 71.02 107.16 -4.35
CA LEU A 360 70.85 108.56 -4.72
C LEU A 360 71.26 109.50 -3.57
N LEU A 361 70.88 109.17 -2.34
CA LEU A 361 71.25 109.93 -1.15
C LEU A 361 72.77 109.89 -0.91
N THR A 362 73.41 108.73 -1.05
CA THR A 362 74.87 108.61 -0.93
C THR A 362 75.59 109.43 -1.99
N VAL A 363 75.12 109.42 -3.25
CA VAL A 363 75.65 110.29 -4.31
C VAL A 363 75.44 111.76 -3.97
N ALA A 364 74.23 112.14 -3.53
CA ALA A 364 73.88 113.52 -3.19
C ALA A 364 74.68 114.08 -1.99
N VAL A 365 75.15 113.24 -1.08
CA VAL A 365 76.04 113.64 0.05
C VAL A 365 77.52 113.58 -0.36
N ALA A 366 77.92 112.56 -1.10
CA ALA A 366 79.31 112.36 -1.52
C ALA A 366 79.76 113.41 -2.55
N VAL A 367 78.89 113.82 -3.48
CA VAL A 367 79.23 114.81 -4.52
C VAL A 367 79.56 116.18 -3.92
N PRO A 368 78.75 116.79 -3.02
CA PRO A 368 79.11 118.02 -2.33
C PRO A 368 80.36 117.88 -1.46
N LEU A 369 80.54 116.76 -0.75
CA LEU A 369 81.74 116.51 0.05
C LEU A 369 83.00 116.42 -0.82
N LEU A 370 82.92 115.73 -1.97
CA LEU A 370 83.99 115.67 -2.96
C LEU A 370 84.25 117.04 -3.57
N VAL A 371 83.22 117.82 -3.91
CA VAL A 371 83.36 119.19 -4.42
C VAL A 371 84.02 120.09 -3.38
N VAL A 372 83.62 120.00 -2.10
CA VAL A 372 84.24 120.75 -0.99
C VAL A 372 85.69 120.31 -0.79
N ALA A 373 85.99 119.00 -0.80
CA ALA A 373 87.34 118.47 -0.71
C ALA A 373 88.22 118.92 -1.89
N PHE A 374 87.68 118.90 -3.12
CA PHE A 374 88.35 119.36 -4.33
C PHE A 374 88.59 120.88 -4.31
N LYS A 375 87.63 121.67 -3.81
CA LYS A 375 87.79 123.13 -3.60
C LYS A 375 88.88 123.41 -2.55
N LYS A 376 88.93 122.61 -1.48
CA LYS A 376 89.96 122.70 -0.42
C LYS A 376 91.35 122.29 -0.94
N LEU A 377 91.44 121.34 -1.87
CA LEU A 377 92.67 120.96 -2.56
C LEU A 377 93.12 122.00 -3.61
N ARG A 378 92.19 122.67 -4.28
CA ARG A 378 92.50 123.73 -5.28
C ARG A 378 92.95 125.05 -4.64
N MET A 379 92.53 125.35 -3.41
CA MET A 379 93.04 126.51 -2.63
C MET A 379 94.38 126.25 -1.92
N ARG A 380 95.06 125.14 -2.24
CA ARG A 380 96.42 124.81 -1.77
C ARG A 380 97.50 124.92 -2.87
N LYS A 381 97.18 125.57 -3.98
CA LYS A 381 98.14 126.10 -4.96
C LYS A 381 97.88 127.59 -5.11
#